data_AF-A0A2V8KK91-F1
#
_entry.id   AF-A0A2V8KK91-F1
#
_cell.length_a   1.000
_cell.length_b   1.000
_cell.length_c   1.000
_cell.angle_alpha   90.00
_cell.angle_beta   90.00
_cell.angle_gamma   90.00
#
_symmetry.space_group_name_H-M   'P 1'
#
loop_
_entity.id
_entity.type
_entity.pdbx_description
1 polymer ?
#
loop_
_entity_poly.entity_id
_entity_poly.type
_entity_poly.pdbx_seq_one_letter_code
_entity_poly.pdbx_strand_id
1 'polypeptide(L)'
;EIPFIKPSWMMVPTVVPDERLMVAGSRVLRYPGIKEDVYLSRFRPDQGLKQRLGIPPDNLLITMRPPATEAHYHNPESEKLLTEALNRFVSNPSTRILLLPRNKRQEAELRSVWAEAVGAGKILIPQHVEDGLDLIWSSDLVISGGGTMNREAAAMGVPVYSIFRGKIGAVDRYLVDQGRLVLVETIEDIRTKIKAVRRVRSKQRFDGANSPALATIVRNIISIAESTKPIVSRTERN
;
A
#
# COMPACT_ATOMS: atom_id res chain seq x y z
N GLU A 1 -11.72 -11.64 26.22
CA GLU A 1 -11.22 -10.25 26.12
C GLU A 1 -9.84 -10.20 26.75
N ILE A 2 -8.82 -9.73 26.01
CA ILE A 2 -7.48 -9.56 26.57
C ILE A 2 -7.50 -8.25 27.38
N PRO A 3 -7.05 -8.25 28.65
CA PRO A 3 -7.11 -7.06 29.50
C PRO A 3 -6.44 -5.87 28.81
N PHE A 4 -7.15 -4.74 28.86
CA PHE A 4 -6.88 -3.47 28.20
C PHE A 4 -5.44 -2.97 28.39
N ILE A 5 -4.56 -3.25 27.43
CA ILE A 5 -3.33 -2.48 27.25
C ILE A 5 -3.75 -1.10 26.73
N LYS A 6 -3.79 -0.10 27.62
CA LYS A 6 -3.88 1.31 27.21
C LYS A 6 -2.46 1.83 26.99
N PRO A 7 -2.08 2.18 25.75
CA PRO A 7 -0.73 2.65 25.50
C PRO A 7 -0.52 4.01 26.18
N SER A 8 0.56 4.16 26.95
CA SER A 8 0.94 5.45 27.55
C SER A 8 1.31 6.49 26.49
N TRP A 9 1.83 6.01 25.34
CA TRP A 9 2.26 6.83 24.22
C TRP A 9 1.72 6.28 22.90
N MET A 10 1.30 7.18 22.01
CA MET A 10 0.89 6.85 20.65
C MET A 10 1.69 7.71 19.67
N MET A 11 2.27 7.09 18.64
CA MET A 11 2.92 7.82 17.55
C MET A 11 2.07 7.73 16.29
N VAL A 12 1.74 8.88 15.70
CA VAL A 12 0.89 8.94 14.50
C VAL A 12 1.47 9.89 13.45
N PRO A 13 1.19 9.67 12.15
CA PRO A 13 1.53 10.63 11.11
C PRO A 13 0.97 12.03 11.41
N THR A 14 1.70 13.08 11.04
CA THR A 14 1.22 14.48 11.15
C THR A 14 -0.09 14.72 10.40
N VAL A 15 -0.34 13.94 9.34
CA VAL A 15 -1.52 14.08 8.48
C VAL A 15 -2.81 13.51 9.08
N VAL A 16 -2.74 12.76 10.19
CA VAL A 16 -3.93 12.21 10.85
C VAL A 16 -4.49 13.25 11.82
N PRO A 17 -5.73 13.76 11.67
CA PRO A 17 -6.20 14.83 12.53
C PRO A 17 -6.61 14.30 13.92
N ASP A 18 -6.59 15.15 14.95
CA ASP A 18 -6.82 14.75 16.36
C ASP A 18 -8.20 14.13 16.57
N GLU A 19 -9.23 14.59 15.86
CA GLU A 19 -10.61 14.08 16.00
C GLU A 19 -10.75 12.63 15.53
N ARG A 20 -9.74 12.11 14.83
CA ARG A 20 -9.67 10.70 14.40
C ARG A 20 -8.90 9.82 15.37
N LEU A 21 -8.27 10.40 16.39
CA LEU A 21 -7.53 9.66 17.40
C LEU A 21 -8.49 9.26 18.52
N MET A 22 -8.70 7.95 18.69
CA MET A 22 -9.42 7.41 19.85
C MET A 22 -8.43 7.25 21.01
N VAL A 23 -7.97 8.38 21.58
CA VAL A 23 -6.90 8.45 22.59
C VAL A 23 -7.42 8.87 23.96
N ALA A 24 -8.16 7.98 24.62
CA ALA A 24 -8.44 8.18 26.04
C ALA A 24 -7.19 7.84 26.88
N GLY A 25 -6.43 8.87 27.29
CA GLY A 25 -5.34 8.77 28.26
C GLY A 25 -3.93 8.53 27.70
N SER A 26 -3.74 8.54 26.37
CA SER A 26 -2.42 8.37 25.74
C SER A 26 -1.80 9.72 25.37
N ARG A 27 -0.49 9.87 25.58
CA ARG A 27 0.28 11.02 25.06
C ARG A 27 0.58 10.81 23.57
N VAL A 28 0.24 11.78 22.74
CA VAL A 28 0.38 11.68 21.28
C VAL A 28 1.66 12.37 20.82
N LEU A 29 2.49 11.65 20.06
CA LEU A 29 3.64 12.19 19.34
C LEU A 29 3.42 12.06 17.84
N ARG A 30 3.90 13.06 17.09
CA ARG A 30 3.70 13.14 15.64
C ARG A 30 5.00 12.83 14.90
N TYR A 31 4.88 12.27 13.69
CA TYR A 31 6.00 12.10 12.77
C TYR A 31 5.60 12.46 11.33
N PRO A 32 6.53 12.98 10.50
CA PRO A 32 6.24 13.37 9.13
C PRO A 32 6.05 12.14 8.23
N GLY A 33 5.37 12.32 7.09
CA GLY A 33 5.15 11.26 6.11
C GLY A 33 4.10 10.24 6.54
N ILE A 34 4.26 8.99 6.12
CA ILE A 34 3.35 7.88 6.40
C ILE A 34 4.11 6.69 6.98
N LYS A 35 3.42 5.73 7.60
CA LYS A 35 4.10 4.56 8.23
C LYS A 35 4.87 3.73 7.20
N GLU A 36 4.42 3.72 5.95
CA GLU A 36 5.07 3.04 4.85
C GLU A 36 6.48 3.62 4.57
N ASP A 37 6.70 4.93 4.78
CA ASP A 37 8.02 5.57 4.65
C ASP A 37 9.04 5.05 5.68
N VAL A 38 8.58 4.38 6.74
CA VAL A 38 9.44 3.83 7.79
C VAL A 38 10.09 2.54 7.32
N TYR A 39 9.29 1.52 6.97
CA TYR A 39 9.83 0.22 6.61
C TYR A 39 10.32 0.17 5.16
N LEU A 40 9.74 0.98 4.25
CA LEU A 40 10.25 1.08 2.87
C LEU A 40 11.60 1.77 2.79
N SER A 41 12.00 2.53 3.83
CA SER A 41 13.30 3.20 3.84
C SER A 41 14.48 2.26 3.63
N ARG A 42 14.33 0.96 3.96
CA ARG A 42 15.36 -0.08 3.84
C ARG A 42 14.99 -1.19 2.87
N PHE A 43 13.91 -1.02 2.10
CA PHE A 43 13.41 -2.02 1.17
C PHE A 43 14.44 -2.30 0.05
N ARG A 44 14.70 -3.58 -0.25
CA ARG A 44 15.60 -3.97 -1.32
C ARG A 44 14.83 -4.77 -2.36
N PRO A 45 14.53 -4.17 -3.52
CA PRO A 45 13.67 -4.81 -4.51
C PRO A 45 14.34 -6.00 -5.18
N ASP A 46 13.61 -7.10 -5.30
CA ASP A 46 13.99 -8.26 -6.08
C ASP A 46 13.87 -7.98 -7.58
N GLN A 47 15.03 -7.84 -8.24
CA GLN A 47 15.11 -7.57 -9.67
C GLN A 47 14.68 -8.77 -10.55
N GLY A 48 14.71 -9.99 -10.00
CA GLY A 48 14.43 -11.23 -10.72
C GLY A 48 12.94 -11.60 -10.77
N LEU A 49 12.08 -10.90 -10.02
CA LEU A 49 10.67 -11.27 -9.86
C LEU A 49 9.92 -11.36 -11.21
N LYS A 50 10.05 -10.36 -12.09
CA LYS A 50 9.39 -10.38 -13.42
C LYS A 50 9.78 -11.60 -14.24
N GLN A 51 11.07 -11.97 -14.21
CA GLN A 51 11.59 -13.12 -14.94
C GLN A 51 11.02 -14.43 -14.36
N ARG A 52 10.99 -14.58 -13.04
CA ARG A 52 10.40 -15.76 -12.38
C ARG A 52 8.91 -15.92 -12.65
N LEU A 53 8.18 -14.81 -12.74
CA LEU A 53 6.76 -14.80 -13.10
C LEU A 53 6.52 -14.97 -14.62
N GLY A 54 7.57 -15.12 -15.44
CA GLY A 54 7.45 -15.28 -16.89
C GLY A 54 6.92 -14.04 -17.62
N ILE A 55 7.09 -12.85 -17.04
CA ILE A 55 6.57 -11.60 -17.59
C ILE A 55 7.59 -11.05 -18.60
N PRO A 56 7.22 -10.86 -19.88
CA PRO A 56 8.14 -10.32 -20.87
C PRO A 56 8.64 -8.92 -20.48
N PRO A 57 9.93 -8.60 -20.72
CA PRO A 57 10.52 -7.34 -20.28
C PRO A 57 9.83 -6.13 -20.93
N ASP A 58 9.39 -6.25 -22.18
CA ASP A 58 8.76 -5.17 -22.96
C ASP A 58 7.26 -4.97 -22.65
N ASN A 59 6.66 -5.86 -21.88
CA ASN A 59 5.27 -5.73 -21.47
C ASN A 59 5.12 -4.81 -20.25
N LEU A 60 4.08 -3.98 -20.28
CA LEU A 60 3.63 -3.23 -19.11
C LEU A 60 3.08 -4.19 -18.06
N LEU A 61 3.57 -4.08 -16.83
CA LEU A 61 3.06 -4.87 -15.71
C LEU A 61 2.06 -4.03 -14.89
N ILE A 62 0.81 -4.47 -14.88
CA ILE A 62 -0.25 -3.86 -14.10
C ILE A 62 -0.61 -4.78 -12.95
N THR A 63 -0.32 -4.39 -11.71
CA THR A 63 -0.77 -5.17 -10.54
C THR A 63 -2.16 -4.72 -10.15
N MET A 64 -3.09 -5.67 -10.07
CA MET A 64 -4.46 -5.42 -9.66
C MET A 64 -4.79 -6.20 -8.40
N ARG A 65 -5.33 -5.53 -7.38
CA ARG A 65 -5.80 -6.17 -6.15
C ARG A 65 -7.28 -5.89 -5.93
N PRO A 66 -8.15 -6.91 -5.95
CA PRO A 66 -9.57 -6.73 -5.70
C PRO A 66 -9.89 -6.06 -4.35
N PRO A 67 -11.06 -5.40 -4.24
CA PRO A 67 -11.58 -4.95 -2.96
C PRO A 67 -11.81 -6.13 -2.00
N ALA A 68 -11.89 -5.82 -0.71
CA ALA A 68 -12.26 -6.83 0.28
C ALA A 68 -13.75 -7.16 0.15
N THR A 69 -14.08 -8.43 -0.08
CA THR A 69 -15.45 -8.92 -0.23
C THR A 69 -16.13 -9.24 1.11
N GLU A 70 -15.35 -9.51 2.16
CA GLU A 70 -15.83 -9.99 3.47
C GLU A 70 -15.80 -8.91 4.58
N ALA A 71 -15.41 -7.67 4.26
CA ALA A 71 -15.42 -6.58 5.22
C ALA A 71 -16.80 -5.90 5.24
N HIS A 72 -17.18 -5.30 6.38
CA HIS A 72 -18.35 -4.41 6.52
C HIS A 72 -18.36 -3.18 5.57
N TYR A 73 -17.37 -3.07 4.68
CA TYR A 73 -17.19 -2.03 3.67
C TYR A 73 -17.22 -2.58 2.23
N HIS A 74 -17.73 -3.80 1.99
CA HIS A 74 -17.93 -4.32 0.63
C HIS A 74 -18.82 -3.35 -0.15
N ASN A 75 -18.29 -2.83 -1.26
CA ASN A 75 -18.99 -1.91 -2.13
C ASN A 75 -18.98 -2.48 -3.56
N PRO A 76 -20.14 -2.90 -4.09
CA PRO A 76 -20.27 -3.43 -5.47
C PRO A 76 -19.75 -2.48 -6.55
N GLU A 77 -19.71 -1.16 -6.31
CA GLU A 77 -19.07 -0.22 -7.23
C GLU A 77 -17.58 -0.51 -7.41
N SER A 78 -16.87 -0.90 -6.34
CA SER A 78 -15.44 -1.22 -6.43
C SER A 78 -15.18 -2.43 -7.34
N GLU A 79 -16.11 -3.39 -7.35
CA GLU A 79 -16.04 -4.57 -8.20
C GLU A 79 -16.33 -4.23 -9.66
N LYS A 80 -17.32 -3.37 -9.92
CA LYS A 80 -17.59 -2.85 -11.26
C LYS A 80 -16.37 -2.13 -11.84
N LEU A 81 -15.69 -1.31 -11.04
CA LEU A 81 -14.47 -0.62 -11.45
C LEU A 81 -13.32 -1.59 -11.73
N LEU A 82 -13.15 -2.62 -10.91
CA LEU A 82 -12.16 -3.68 -11.16
C LEU A 82 -12.44 -4.40 -12.48
N THR A 83 -13.68 -4.80 -12.72
CA THR A 83 -14.09 -5.49 -13.94
C THR A 83 -13.85 -4.64 -15.17
N GLU A 84 -14.20 -3.34 -15.15
CA GLU A 84 -13.89 -2.43 -16.26
C GLU A 84 -12.38 -2.27 -16.46
N ALA A 85 -11.59 -2.18 -15.38
CA ALA A 85 -10.13 -2.13 -15.49
C ALA A 85 -9.56 -3.39 -16.15
N LEU A 86 -10.04 -4.57 -15.73
CA LEU A 86 -9.64 -5.84 -16.32
C LEU A 86 -10.01 -5.90 -17.80
N ASN A 87 -11.26 -5.58 -18.16
CA ASN A 87 -11.71 -5.51 -19.56
C ASN A 87 -10.79 -4.61 -20.39
N ARG A 88 -10.52 -3.39 -19.92
CA ARG A 88 -9.66 -2.43 -20.63
C ARG A 88 -8.26 -2.98 -20.89
N PHE A 89 -7.66 -3.64 -19.91
CA PHE A 89 -6.24 -4.02 -20.00
C PHE A 89 -6.01 -5.43 -20.53
N VAL A 90 -7.01 -6.33 -20.48
CA VAL A 90 -6.94 -7.64 -21.13
C VAL A 90 -6.86 -7.49 -22.65
N SER A 91 -7.58 -6.52 -23.23
CA SER A 91 -7.59 -6.28 -24.68
C SER A 91 -6.31 -5.63 -25.23
N ASN A 92 -5.42 -5.09 -24.39
CA ASN A 92 -4.20 -4.39 -24.86
C ASN A 92 -3.01 -5.36 -24.94
N PRO A 93 -2.50 -5.79 -26.10
CA PRO A 93 -1.48 -6.86 -26.21
C PRO A 93 -0.18 -6.60 -25.43
N SER A 94 0.22 -5.35 -25.26
CA SER A 94 1.47 -4.95 -24.59
C SER A 94 1.39 -4.95 -23.06
N THR A 95 0.26 -5.35 -22.46
CA THR A 95 0.12 -5.44 -20.99
C THR A 95 0.20 -6.88 -20.48
N ARG A 96 0.54 -7.03 -19.20
CA ARG A 96 0.31 -8.22 -18.38
C ARG A 96 -0.32 -7.75 -17.07
N ILE A 97 -1.34 -8.47 -16.63
CA ILE A 97 -2.06 -8.15 -15.42
C ILE A 97 -1.63 -9.16 -14.36
N LEU A 98 -1.06 -8.68 -13.27
CA LEU A 98 -0.83 -9.49 -12.08
C LEU A 98 -2.02 -9.29 -11.13
N LEU A 99 -2.93 -10.26 -11.11
CA LEU A 99 -4.14 -10.20 -10.31
C LEU A 99 -3.91 -10.91 -8.98
N LEU A 100 -4.18 -10.22 -7.87
CA LEU A 100 -3.87 -10.67 -6.51
C LEU A 100 -5.15 -10.89 -5.69
N PRO A 101 -5.79 -12.07 -5.77
CA PRO A 101 -6.98 -12.39 -4.98
C PRO A 101 -6.73 -12.26 -3.47
N ARG A 102 -7.77 -11.93 -2.72
CA ARG A 102 -7.73 -11.81 -1.26
C ARG A 102 -7.76 -13.16 -0.56
N ASN A 103 -8.46 -14.14 -1.13
CA ASN A 103 -8.63 -15.47 -0.58
C ASN A 103 -8.90 -16.49 -1.70
N LYS A 104 -8.89 -17.78 -1.35
CA LYS A 104 -9.08 -18.89 -2.30
C LYS A 104 -10.43 -18.86 -3.02
N ARG A 105 -11.49 -18.36 -2.36
CA ARG A 105 -12.82 -18.24 -2.97
C ARG A 105 -12.81 -17.21 -4.09
N GLN A 106 -12.29 -16.01 -3.81
CA GLN A 106 -12.15 -14.96 -4.80
C GLN A 106 -11.20 -15.37 -5.93
N GLU A 107 -10.15 -16.13 -5.62
CA GLU A 107 -9.27 -16.69 -6.65
C GLU A 107 -10.03 -17.61 -7.61
N ALA A 108 -10.79 -18.57 -7.08
CA ALA A 108 -11.55 -19.52 -7.91
C ALA A 108 -12.56 -18.80 -8.82
N GLU A 109 -13.26 -17.80 -8.27
CA GLU A 109 -14.19 -16.97 -9.03
C GLU A 109 -13.48 -16.20 -10.16
N LEU A 110 -12.40 -15.48 -9.85
CA LEU A 110 -11.67 -14.70 -10.84
C LEU A 110 -11.06 -15.59 -11.93
N ARG A 111 -10.55 -16.77 -11.57
CA ARG A 111 -10.06 -17.76 -12.54
C ARG A 111 -11.17 -18.27 -13.45
N SER A 112 -12.37 -18.47 -12.92
CA SER A 112 -13.52 -18.92 -13.71
C SER A 112 -14.02 -17.84 -14.65
N VAL A 113 -14.22 -16.61 -14.16
CA VAL A 113 -14.71 -15.47 -14.94
C VAL A 113 -13.74 -15.09 -16.05
N TRP A 114 -12.43 -15.16 -15.78
CA TRP A 114 -11.38 -14.76 -16.72
C TRP A 114 -10.57 -15.93 -17.28
N ALA A 115 -11.18 -17.12 -17.38
CA ALA A 115 -10.49 -18.36 -17.75
C ALA A 115 -9.67 -18.24 -19.04
N GLU A 116 -10.23 -17.60 -20.07
CA GLU A 116 -9.53 -17.39 -21.35
C GLU A 116 -8.29 -16.50 -21.18
N ALA A 117 -8.43 -15.35 -20.51
CA ALA A 117 -7.32 -14.43 -20.28
C ALA A 117 -6.25 -15.04 -19.36
N VAL A 118 -6.64 -15.88 -18.39
CA VAL A 118 -5.70 -16.64 -17.55
C VAL A 118 -4.98 -17.70 -18.36
N GLY A 119 -5.72 -18.48 -19.17
CA GLY A 119 -5.15 -19.52 -20.05
C GLY A 119 -4.18 -18.95 -21.10
N ALA A 120 -4.46 -17.76 -21.61
CA ALA A 120 -3.58 -17.02 -22.53
C ALA A 120 -2.38 -16.35 -21.83
N GLY A 121 -2.22 -16.48 -20.51
CA GLY A 121 -1.15 -15.82 -19.75
C GLY A 121 -1.27 -14.29 -19.71
N LYS A 122 -2.46 -13.75 -20.01
CA LYS A 122 -2.75 -12.31 -19.99
C LYS A 122 -2.96 -11.80 -18.58
N ILE A 123 -3.71 -12.57 -17.80
CA ILE A 123 -3.88 -12.41 -16.35
C ILE A 123 -3.06 -13.50 -15.67
N LEU A 124 -2.11 -13.08 -14.84
CA LEU A 124 -1.30 -13.93 -13.98
C LEU A 124 -1.87 -13.86 -12.57
N ILE A 125 -2.25 -15.01 -12.03
CA ILE A 125 -2.63 -15.16 -10.63
C ILE A 125 -1.58 -16.09 -9.99
N PRO A 126 -0.68 -15.56 -9.13
CA PRO A 126 0.36 -16.35 -8.49
C PRO A 126 -0.21 -17.54 -7.74
N GLN A 127 0.44 -18.70 -7.85
CA GLN A 127 0.05 -19.92 -7.11
C GLN A 127 0.43 -19.85 -5.63
N HIS A 128 1.42 -19.02 -5.31
CA HIS A 128 1.93 -18.82 -3.95
C HIS A 128 1.87 -17.34 -3.59
N VAL A 129 1.93 -17.05 -2.29
CA VAL A 129 2.00 -15.68 -1.80
C VAL A 129 3.38 -15.13 -2.13
N GLU A 130 3.42 -14.20 -3.08
CA GLU A 130 4.61 -13.40 -3.40
C GLU A 130 4.75 -12.22 -2.43
N ASP A 131 5.96 -11.69 -2.29
CA ASP A 131 6.19 -10.46 -1.52
C ASP A 131 5.48 -9.27 -2.18
N GLY A 132 4.49 -8.71 -1.49
CA GLY A 132 3.66 -7.62 -2.02
C GLY A 132 4.46 -6.37 -2.39
N LEU A 133 5.56 -6.08 -1.69
CA LEU A 133 6.39 -4.91 -1.98
C LEU A 133 7.18 -5.12 -3.27
N ASP A 134 7.72 -6.31 -3.50
CA ASP A 134 8.41 -6.65 -4.75
C ASP A 134 7.46 -6.63 -5.95
N LEU A 135 6.23 -7.12 -5.77
CA LEU A 135 5.18 -7.04 -6.78
C LEU A 135 4.89 -5.59 -7.16
N ILE A 136 4.63 -4.73 -6.16
CA ILE A 136 4.35 -3.31 -6.35
C ILE A 136 5.53 -2.62 -7.03
N TRP A 137 6.75 -2.85 -6.55
CA TRP A 137 7.95 -2.22 -7.09
C TRP A 137 8.20 -2.60 -8.55
N SER A 138 7.94 -3.86 -8.90
CA SER A 138 8.09 -4.38 -10.24
C SER A 138 7.07 -3.80 -11.23
N SER A 139 5.89 -3.39 -10.75
CA SER A 139 4.82 -2.85 -11.58
C SER A 139 5.14 -1.52 -12.25
N ASP A 140 4.50 -1.32 -13.40
CA ASP A 140 4.40 -0.03 -14.08
C ASP A 140 3.27 0.83 -13.47
N LEU A 141 2.19 0.19 -13.02
CA LEU A 141 1.15 0.82 -12.20
C LEU A 141 0.41 -0.20 -11.34
N VAL A 142 -0.27 0.29 -10.29
CA VAL A 142 -1.11 -0.50 -9.39
C VAL A 142 -2.56 0.00 -9.46
N ILE A 143 -3.52 -0.92 -9.54
CA ILE A 143 -4.96 -0.64 -9.40
C ILE A 143 -5.49 -1.47 -8.24
N SER A 144 -5.96 -0.85 -7.16
CA SER A 144 -6.26 -1.62 -5.96
C SER A 144 -7.36 -1.02 -5.09
N GLY A 145 -8.20 -1.90 -4.55
CA GLY A 145 -9.18 -1.57 -3.51
C GLY A 145 -8.62 -1.67 -2.09
N GLY A 146 -7.33 -1.95 -1.92
CA GLY A 146 -6.66 -2.11 -0.62
C GLY A 146 -5.84 -0.90 -0.20
N GLY A 147 -6.14 -0.33 0.97
CA GLY A 147 -5.45 0.88 1.47
C GLY A 147 -3.94 0.69 1.67
N THR A 148 -3.48 -0.41 2.25
CA THR A 148 -2.04 -0.63 2.52
C THR A 148 -1.23 -0.70 1.22
N MET A 149 -1.66 -1.52 0.26
CA MET A 149 -1.01 -1.63 -1.05
C MET A 149 -1.00 -0.30 -1.79
N ASN A 150 -2.07 0.49 -1.66
CA ASN A 150 -2.12 1.81 -2.28
C ASN A 150 -1.08 2.77 -1.69
N ARG A 151 -0.94 2.77 -0.36
CA ARG A 151 0.06 3.60 0.33
C ARG A 151 1.49 3.14 0.05
N GLU A 152 1.72 1.83 -0.01
CA GLU A 152 3.02 1.24 -0.39
C GLU A 152 3.43 1.66 -1.80
N ALA A 153 2.51 1.56 -2.78
CA ALA A 153 2.75 2.00 -4.14
C ALA A 153 3.06 3.49 -4.21
N ALA A 154 2.26 4.33 -3.53
CA ALA A 154 2.48 5.77 -3.46
C ALA A 154 3.82 6.14 -2.78
N ALA A 155 4.25 5.37 -1.77
CA ALA A 155 5.54 5.52 -1.10
C ALA A 155 6.73 5.18 -2.01
N MET A 156 6.60 4.15 -2.84
CA MET A 156 7.62 3.74 -3.81
C MET A 156 7.61 4.54 -5.12
N GLY A 157 6.76 5.56 -5.25
CA GLY A 157 6.58 6.31 -6.50
C GLY A 157 6.06 5.45 -7.65
N VAL A 158 5.30 4.39 -7.35
CA VAL A 158 4.58 3.59 -8.35
C VAL A 158 3.23 4.28 -8.58
N PRO A 159 2.87 4.64 -9.83
CA PRO A 159 1.55 5.17 -10.12
C PRO A 159 0.45 4.24 -9.59
N VAL A 160 -0.45 4.78 -8.76
CA VAL A 160 -1.48 4.00 -8.12
C VAL A 160 -2.86 4.62 -8.25
N TYR A 161 -3.82 3.77 -8.63
CA TYR A 161 -5.21 4.10 -8.87
C TYR A 161 -6.08 3.31 -7.91
N SER A 162 -6.67 4.02 -6.96
CA SER A 162 -7.54 3.43 -5.95
C SER A 162 -8.95 3.27 -6.50
N ILE A 163 -9.42 2.02 -6.59
CA ILE A 163 -10.82 1.67 -6.89
C ILE A 163 -11.65 1.49 -5.61
N PHE A 164 -11.12 1.92 -4.45
CA PHE A 164 -11.82 1.84 -3.18
C PHE A 164 -12.97 2.85 -3.11
N ARG A 165 -14.18 2.36 -2.83
CA ARG A 165 -15.42 3.16 -2.75
C ARG A 165 -15.98 3.30 -1.34
N GLY A 166 -15.16 3.07 -0.31
CA GLY A 166 -15.52 3.36 1.08
C GLY A 166 -15.06 4.75 1.54
N LYS A 167 -15.24 5.05 2.82
CA LYS A 167 -14.78 6.31 3.42
C LYS A 167 -13.25 6.37 3.45
N ILE A 168 -12.65 7.27 2.67
CA ILE A 168 -11.19 7.42 2.61
C ILE A 168 -10.60 7.92 3.94
N GLY A 169 -9.46 7.33 4.32
CA GLY A 169 -8.71 7.71 5.50
C GLY A 169 -7.92 9.01 5.31
N ALA A 170 -7.46 9.61 6.41
CA ALA A 170 -6.69 10.86 6.37
C ALA A 170 -5.37 10.72 5.58
N VAL A 171 -4.70 9.58 5.72
CA VAL A 171 -3.46 9.29 4.97
C VAL A 171 -3.72 9.17 3.47
N ASP A 172 -4.78 8.46 3.08
CA ASP A 172 -5.11 8.28 1.67
C ASP A 172 -5.51 9.62 1.04
N ARG A 173 -6.28 10.46 1.76
CA ARG A 173 -6.61 11.83 1.33
C ARG A 173 -5.36 12.68 1.15
N TYR A 174 -4.44 12.67 2.11
CA TYR A 174 -3.16 13.35 1.98
C TYR A 174 -2.40 12.92 0.71
N LEU A 175 -2.36 11.62 0.39
CA LEU A 175 -1.69 11.15 -0.82
C LEU A 175 -2.39 11.60 -2.12
N VAL A 176 -3.72 11.73 -2.10
CA VAL A 176 -4.49 12.32 -3.20
C VAL A 176 -4.13 13.79 -3.39
N ASP A 177 -4.11 14.57 -2.30
CA ASP A 177 -3.81 16.00 -2.33
C ASP A 177 -2.37 16.27 -2.81
N GLN A 178 -1.45 15.32 -2.58
CA GLN A 178 -0.07 15.37 -3.08
C GLN A 178 0.10 14.82 -4.52
N GLY A 179 -0.98 14.36 -5.17
CA GLY A 179 -0.93 13.76 -6.51
C GLY A 179 -0.22 12.41 -6.57
N ARG A 180 -0.01 11.75 -5.43
CA ARG A 180 0.69 10.46 -5.30
C ARG A 180 -0.24 9.25 -5.35
N LEU A 181 -1.55 9.48 -5.21
CA LEU A 181 -2.61 8.48 -5.31
C LEU A 181 -3.78 9.07 -6.09
N VAL A 182 -4.32 8.34 -7.06
CA VAL A 182 -5.47 8.79 -7.85
C VAL A 182 -6.70 8.00 -7.45
N LEU A 183 -7.81 8.68 -7.14
CA LEU A 183 -9.10 8.04 -6.92
C LEU A 183 -9.80 7.78 -8.25
N VAL A 184 -10.22 6.53 -8.44
CA VAL A 184 -11.10 6.09 -9.52
C VAL A 184 -12.48 5.92 -8.93
N GLU A 185 -13.41 6.73 -9.40
CA GLU A 185 -14.75 6.84 -8.83
C GLU A 185 -15.83 6.39 -9.80
N THR A 186 -15.52 6.43 -11.10
CA THR A 186 -16.46 6.09 -12.17
C THR A 186 -15.80 5.17 -13.19
N ILE A 187 -16.61 4.52 -14.03
CA ILE A 187 -16.14 3.78 -15.20
C ILE A 187 -15.36 4.69 -16.16
N GLU A 188 -15.76 5.96 -16.29
CA GLU A 188 -15.07 6.91 -17.17
C GLU A 188 -13.67 7.24 -16.65
N ASP A 189 -13.48 7.28 -15.33
CA ASP A 189 -12.16 7.45 -14.72
C ASP A 189 -11.18 6.34 -15.11
N ILE A 190 -11.68 5.11 -15.30
CA ILE A 190 -10.85 4.00 -15.77
C ILE A 190 -10.23 4.35 -17.10
N ARG A 191 -10.94 5.05 -17.99
CA ARG A 191 -10.48 5.40 -19.33
C ARG A 191 -9.62 6.66 -19.34
N THR A 192 -10.02 7.67 -18.56
CA THR A 192 -9.46 9.03 -18.62
C THR A 192 -8.32 9.27 -17.62
N LYS A 193 -8.37 8.70 -16.42
CA LYS A 193 -7.36 8.92 -15.37
C LYS A 193 -6.20 7.93 -15.46
N ILE A 194 -6.46 6.67 -15.80
CA ILE A 194 -5.42 5.62 -15.78
C ILE A 194 -4.53 5.70 -17.02
N LYS A 195 -3.27 6.07 -16.79
CA LYS A 195 -2.22 6.10 -17.81
C LYS A 195 -1.41 4.79 -17.78
N ALA A 196 -1.63 3.95 -18.78
CA ALA A 196 -0.86 2.71 -18.96
C ALA A 196 0.38 2.96 -19.82
N VAL A 197 1.39 3.54 -19.19
CA VAL A 197 2.70 3.81 -19.78
C VAL A 197 3.80 3.19 -18.93
N ARG A 198 4.95 2.91 -19.54
CA ARG A 198 6.10 2.39 -18.82
C ARG A 198 6.51 3.38 -17.74
N ARG A 199 6.68 2.90 -16.51
CA ARG A 199 7.17 3.73 -15.42
C ARG A 199 8.66 4.01 -15.60
N VAL A 200 9.05 5.28 -15.51
CA VAL A 200 10.45 5.64 -15.27
C VAL A 200 10.77 5.28 -13.82
N ARG A 201 11.57 4.24 -13.61
CA ARG A 201 12.00 3.85 -12.27
C ARG A 201 12.96 4.92 -11.76
N SER A 202 12.52 5.71 -10.78
CA SER A 202 13.42 6.63 -10.12
C SER A 202 14.55 5.83 -9.45
N LYS A 203 15.76 6.36 -9.44
CA LYS A 203 16.86 5.81 -8.63
C LYS A 203 16.61 6.07 -7.13
N GLN A 204 15.36 6.04 -6.65
CA GLN A 204 15.06 6.16 -5.22
C GLN A 204 15.82 5.05 -4.52
N ARG A 205 16.91 5.44 -3.86
CA ARG A 205 17.66 4.57 -3.00
C ARG A 205 16.86 4.47 -1.72
N PHE A 206 16.32 3.29 -1.48
CA PHE A 206 15.88 2.87 -0.15
C PHE A 206 17.12 2.56 0.70
N ASP A 207 18.03 3.54 0.84
CA ASP A 207 19.33 3.38 1.51
C ASP A 207 19.24 3.59 3.03
N GLY A 208 18.04 3.75 3.58
CA GLY A 208 17.76 3.82 5.02
C GLY A 208 18.25 5.09 5.70
N ALA A 209 19.11 5.88 5.06
CA ALA A 209 19.79 7.02 5.68
C ALA A 209 18.88 8.23 5.87
N ASN A 210 17.80 8.35 5.09
CA ASN A 210 17.08 9.62 4.93
C ASN A 210 15.56 9.55 5.16
N SER A 211 15.01 8.55 5.87
CA SER A 211 13.57 8.57 6.20
C SER A 211 13.30 9.52 7.37
N PRO A 212 12.65 10.69 7.15
CA PRO A 212 12.37 11.63 8.24
C PRO A 212 11.36 11.05 9.23
N ALA A 213 10.48 10.16 8.75
CA ALA A 213 9.54 9.40 9.56
C ALA A 213 10.28 8.51 10.56
N LEU A 214 11.18 7.64 10.06
CA LEU A 214 11.96 6.74 10.91
C LEU A 214 12.84 7.52 11.90
N ALA A 215 13.56 8.54 11.43
CA ALA A 215 14.42 9.36 12.29
C ALA A 215 13.62 10.05 13.41
N THR A 216 12.42 10.54 13.12
CA THR A 216 11.56 11.18 14.13
C THR A 216 10.99 10.17 15.12
N ILE A 217 10.55 9.00 14.65
CA ILE A 217 10.09 7.92 15.52
C ILE A 217 11.21 7.46 16.46
N VAL A 218 12.42 7.23 15.96
CA VAL A 218 13.56 6.81 16.78
C VAL A 218 13.91 7.88 17.83
N ARG A 219 13.97 9.17 17.45
CA ARG A 219 14.18 10.27 18.40
C ARG A 219 13.11 10.31 19.49
N ASN A 220 11.84 10.14 19.12
CA ASN A 220 10.73 10.10 20.07
C ASN A 220 10.86 8.91 21.05
N ILE A 221 11.24 7.73 20.56
CA ILE A 221 11.47 6.55 21.41
C ILE A 221 12.62 6.80 22.40
N ILE A 222 13.73 7.38 21.94
CA ILE A 222 14.87 7.72 22.80
C ILE A 222 14.44 8.72 23.88
N SER A 223 13.74 9.79 23.49
CA SER A 223 13.25 10.81 24.44
C SER A 223 12.33 10.22 25.51
N ILE A 224 11.41 9.33 25.13
CA ILE A 224 10.55 8.61 26.09
C ILE A 224 11.42 7.80 27.05
N ALA A 225 12.35 6.99 26.54
CA ALA A 225 13.20 6.12 27.36
C ALA A 225 14.09 6.90 28.33
N GLU A 226 14.60 8.07 27.93
CA GLU A 226 15.38 8.96 28.78
C GLU A 226 14.53 9.63 29.86
N SER A 227 13.30 10.04 29.51
CA SER A 227 12.36 10.67 30.46
C SER A 227 11.84 9.72 31.55
N THR A 228 11.89 8.40 31.31
CA THR A 228 11.44 7.38 32.25
C THR A 228 12.57 6.74 33.07
N LYS A 229 13.83 7.21 32.93
CA LYS A 229 14.92 6.74 33.80
C LYS A 229 14.69 7.23 35.24
N PRO A 230 14.68 6.35 36.25
CA PRO A 230 14.61 6.79 37.64
C PRO A 230 15.85 7.64 37.97
N ILE A 231 15.64 8.78 38.62
CA ILE A 231 16.74 9.56 39.21
C ILE A 231 17.39 8.67 40.26
N VAL A 232 18.58 8.14 39.98
CA VAL A 232 19.39 7.48 40.99
C VAL A 232 19.80 8.55 41.97
N SER A 233 19.11 8.64 43.11
CA SER A 233 19.51 9.48 44.22
C SER A 233 20.88 8.99 44.69
N ARG A 234 21.94 9.75 44.39
CA ARG A 234 23.22 9.61 45.10
C ARG A 234 22.97 10.03 46.54
N THR A 235 22.62 9.08 47.39
CA THR A 235 22.81 9.22 48.84
C THR A 235 24.24 8.77 49.12
N GLU A 236 25.19 9.69 48.97
CA GLU A 236 26.51 9.52 49.56
C GLU A 236 26.33 9.48 51.07
N ARG A 237 26.63 8.30 51.65
CA ARG A 237 26.73 8.11 53.09
C ARG A 237 28.08 8.67 53.54
N ASN A 238 28.03 9.72 54.37
CA ASN A 238 29.08 10.02 55.33
C ASN A 238 29.08 8.96 56.44
#